data_AF-A0A0P7XB30-F1
#
_entry.id   AF-A0A0P7XB30-F1
#
_cell.length_a   1.000
_cell.length_b   1.000
_cell.length_c   1.000
_cell.angle_alpha   90.00
_cell.angle_beta   90.00
_cell.angle_gamma   90.00
#
_symmetry.space_group_name_H-M   'P 1'
#
loop_
_entity.id
_entity.type
_entity.pdbx_description
1 polymer ?
#
loop_
_entity_poly.entity_id
_entity_poly.type
_entity_poly.pdbx_seq_one_letter_code
_entity_poly.pdbx_strand_id
1 'polypeptide(L)'
;MVFGKLLGLNSKRQTEARSSSEWLKQATKLKSEGKLDEAIQAISKAHESAVVEDVVLASAAYLKLPQYLLLAKRNDEAWSVLNRMVSEGISGKRPSREMVFVEHSLIYGEMSKQLKVEGKLTDAAIYSVLSTVSWQRGMVEQDRQERAKVDNEKLTAQVGKLLKDSSEQSKQAFLSTVISAIEKSGHIEPSEVARDLKAAFNKSSS
;
A
#
# COMPACT_ATOMS: atom_id res chain seq x y z
N MET A 1 1.23 -38.39 -58.77
CA MET A 1 1.50 -38.96 -57.43
C MET A 1 3.00 -38.81 -57.20
N VAL A 2 3.56 -38.16 -56.18
CA VAL A 2 3.08 -37.56 -54.93
C VAL A 2 3.92 -36.31 -54.68
N PHE A 3 3.25 -35.21 -54.34
CA PHE A 3 3.83 -33.97 -53.81
C PHE A 3 4.14 -34.14 -52.32
N GLY A 4 5.25 -33.56 -51.87
CA GLY A 4 5.35 -32.95 -50.54
C GLY A 4 5.91 -33.79 -49.40
N LYS A 5 7.06 -33.38 -48.88
CA LYS A 5 7.15 -32.62 -47.60
C LYS A 5 8.62 -32.30 -47.28
N LEU A 6 9.04 -31.12 -47.72
CA LEU A 6 9.91 -30.27 -46.90
C LEU A 6 9.08 -29.79 -45.69
N LEU A 7 9.79 -29.38 -44.62
CA LEU A 7 9.32 -28.78 -43.35
C LEU A 7 9.34 -29.71 -42.14
N GLY A 8 10.57 -29.99 -41.68
CA GLY A 8 10.88 -30.34 -40.29
C GLY A 8 11.62 -29.20 -39.59
N LEU A 9 11.15 -27.95 -39.73
CA LEU A 9 11.65 -26.79 -38.99
C LEU A 9 10.44 -26.04 -38.43
N ASN A 10 10.08 -26.35 -37.18
CA ASN A 10 9.39 -25.49 -36.21
C ASN A 10 8.64 -26.36 -35.20
N SER A 11 9.39 -27.02 -34.31
CA SER A 11 8.85 -27.41 -33.01
C SER A 11 9.44 -26.46 -31.96
N LYS A 12 8.73 -25.35 -31.77
CA LYS A 12 8.54 -24.65 -30.50
C LYS A 12 9.78 -24.49 -29.61
N ARG A 13 10.45 -23.34 -29.74
CA ARG A 13 10.94 -22.64 -28.53
C ARG A 13 9.71 -22.25 -27.71
N GLN A 14 9.19 -23.16 -26.89
CA GLN A 14 8.57 -22.74 -25.65
C GLN A 14 9.72 -22.20 -24.81
N THR A 15 10.02 -20.91 -24.93
CA THR A 15 10.58 -20.21 -23.77
C THR A 15 9.53 -20.37 -22.68
N GLU A 16 9.78 -21.29 -21.74
CA GLU A 16 8.97 -21.46 -20.54
C GLU A 16 8.74 -20.07 -19.95
N ALA A 17 7.49 -19.60 -20.02
CA ALA A 17 7.13 -18.32 -19.46
C ALA A 17 7.42 -18.40 -17.97
N ARG A 18 8.29 -17.51 -17.47
CA ARG A 18 8.62 -17.45 -16.05
C ARG A 18 7.35 -17.25 -15.23
N SER A 19 7.23 -18.02 -14.16
CA SER A 19 6.13 -17.91 -13.23
C SER A 19 6.17 -16.58 -12.46
N SER A 20 5.03 -16.17 -11.92
CA SER A 20 4.91 -15.00 -11.03
C SER A 20 5.93 -15.06 -9.88
N SER A 21 6.12 -16.25 -9.30
CA SER A 21 7.08 -16.49 -8.21
C SER A 21 8.54 -16.28 -8.64
N GLU A 22 8.91 -16.72 -9.84
CA GLU A 22 10.25 -16.55 -10.40
C GLU A 22 10.55 -15.09 -10.71
N TRP A 23 9.55 -14.36 -11.23
CA TRP A 23 9.66 -12.92 -11.44
C TRP A 23 9.86 -12.16 -10.12
N LEU A 24 9.16 -12.52 -9.04
CA LEU A 24 9.36 -11.91 -7.72
C LEU A 24 10.75 -12.18 -7.14
N LYS A 25 11.27 -13.41 -7.31
CA LYS A 25 12.65 -13.75 -6.93
C LYS A 25 13.65 -12.92 -7.73
N GLN A 26 13.46 -12.82 -9.04
CA GLN A 26 14.29 -12.02 -9.92
C GLN A 26 14.26 -10.53 -9.54
N ALA A 27 13.09 -9.96 -9.26
CA ALA A 27 12.95 -8.57 -8.83
C ALA A 27 13.74 -8.29 -7.54
N THR A 28 13.68 -9.21 -6.58
CA THR A 28 14.42 -9.08 -5.31
C THR A 28 15.92 -9.10 -5.53
N LYS A 29 16.40 -9.99 -6.41
CA LYS A 29 17.82 -10.05 -6.81
C LYS A 29 18.25 -8.75 -7.50
N LEU A 30 17.51 -8.28 -8.50
CA LEU A 30 17.81 -7.05 -9.24
C LEU A 30 17.84 -5.82 -8.33
N LYS A 31 16.90 -5.71 -7.38
CA LYS A 31 16.93 -4.66 -6.36
C LYS A 31 18.21 -4.72 -5.53
N SER A 32 18.62 -5.91 -5.08
CA SER A 32 19.84 -6.06 -4.28
C SER A 32 21.12 -5.69 -5.05
N GLU A 33 21.09 -5.80 -6.38
CA GLU A 33 22.15 -5.38 -7.29
C GLU A 33 22.08 -3.88 -7.65
N GLY A 34 21.12 -3.12 -7.10
CA GLY A 34 20.90 -1.71 -7.40
C GLY A 34 20.24 -1.44 -8.76
N LYS A 35 19.82 -2.49 -9.48
CA LYS A 35 19.19 -2.38 -10.81
C LYS A 35 17.68 -2.16 -10.68
N LEU A 36 17.31 -0.97 -10.21
CA LEU A 36 15.94 -0.68 -9.79
C LEU A 36 14.93 -0.72 -10.94
N ASP A 37 15.27 -0.20 -12.13
CA ASP A 37 14.34 -0.21 -13.27
C ASP A 37 14.00 -1.64 -13.74
N GLU A 38 15.00 -2.51 -13.78
CA GLU A 38 14.83 -3.91 -14.15
C GLU A 38 14.05 -4.66 -13.05
N ALA A 39 14.28 -4.31 -11.79
CA ALA A 39 13.51 -4.85 -10.67
C ALA A 39 12.02 -4.45 -10.75
N ILE A 40 11.73 -3.20 -11.11
CA ILE A 40 10.37 -2.69 -11.35
C ILE A 40 9.72 -3.46 -12.49
N GLN A 41 10.41 -3.62 -13.63
CA GLN A 41 9.90 -4.40 -14.76
C GLN A 41 9.62 -5.86 -14.37
N ALA A 42 10.49 -6.47 -13.56
CA ALA A 42 10.28 -7.82 -13.05
C ALA A 42 9.05 -7.91 -12.13
N ILE A 43 8.77 -6.89 -11.30
CA ILE A 43 7.53 -6.85 -10.50
C ILE A 43 6.30 -6.75 -11.40
N SER A 44 6.30 -5.88 -12.40
CA SER A 44 5.18 -5.76 -13.34
C SER A 44 4.90 -7.09 -14.04
N LYS A 45 5.96 -7.76 -14.52
CA LYS A 45 5.83 -9.11 -15.11
C LYS A 45 5.33 -10.15 -14.12
N ALA A 46 5.70 -10.07 -12.84
CA ALA A 46 5.16 -10.96 -11.83
C ALA A 46 3.64 -10.81 -11.68
N HIS A 47 3.14 -9.56 -11.69
CA HIS A 47 1.71 -9.28 -11.60
C HIS A 47 0.97 -9.75 -12.84
N GLU A 48 1.53 -9.52 -14.04
CA GLU A 48 0.99 -10.04 -15.30
C GLU A 48 0.93 -11.57 -15.34
N SER A 49 2.03 -12.24 -14.97
CA SER A 49 2.09 -13.70 -14.88
C SER A 49 1.07 -14.25 -13.89
N ALA A 50 0.86 -13.59 -12.75
CA ALA A 50 -0.12 -14.05 -11.76
C ALA A 50 -1.56 -14.03 -12.29
N VAL A 51 -1.90 -13.06 -13.16
CA VAL A 51 -3.19 -13.03 -13.86
C VAL A 51 -3.32 -14.21 -14.82
N VAL A 52 -2.27 -14.51 -15.59
CA VAL A 52 -2.25 -15.63 -16.54
C VAL A 52 -2.31 -16.99 -15.83
N GLU A 53 -1.65 -17.10 -14.68
CA GLU A 53 -1.64 -18.29 -13.82
C GLU A 53 -2.94 -18.47 -13.01
N ASP A 54 -3.82 -17.47 -13.01
CA ASP A 54 -5.00 -17.38 -12.14
C ASP A 54 -4.68 -17.57 -10.65
N VAL A 55 -3.55 -16.99 -10.20
CA VAL A 55 -3.12 -17.01 -8.81
C VAL A 55 -3.21 -15.63 -8.16
N VAL A 56 -3.63 -15.61 -6.90
CA VAL A 56 -3.64 -14.39 -6.10
C VAL A 56 -2.33 -14.30 -5.32
N LEU A 57 -1.49 -13.33 -5.68
CA LEU A 57 -0.29 -13.02 -4.90
C LEU A 57 -0.67 -12.40 -3.55
N ALA A 58 0.18 -12.60 -2.55
CA ALA A 58 0.03 -11.90 -1.27
C ALA A 58 0.08 -10.37 -1.47
N SER A 59 -0.67 -9.60 -0.68
CA SER A 59 -0.70 -8.13 -0.77
C SER A 59 0.69 -7.49 -0.73
N ALA A 60 1.61 -8.07 0.06
CA ALA A 60 3.00 -7.62 0.14
C ALA A 60 3.76 -7.72 -1.19
N ALA A 61 3.39 -8.64 -2.10
CA ALA A 61 4.00 -8.74 -3.43
C ALA A 61 3.53 -7.61 -4.36
N TYR A 62 2.27 -7.20 -4.25
CA TYR A 62 1.74 -6.06 -5.00
C TYR A 62 2.34 -4.74 -4.52
N LEU A 63 2.46 -4.55 -3.20
CA LEU A 63 3.03 -3.35 -2.60
C LEU A 63 4.54 -3.15 -2.88
N LYS A 64 5.25 -4.16 -3.40
CA LYS A 64 6.64 -3.99 -3.85
C LYS A 64 6.76 -2.98 -4.98
N LEU A 65 5.77 -2.87 -5.86
CA LEU A 65 5.82 -1.95 -7.00
C LEU A 65 5.96 -0.48 -6.55
N PRO A 66 5.03 0.10 -5.76
CA PRO A 66 5.17 1.48 -5.29
C PRO A 66 6.42 1.67 -4.43
N GLN A 67 6.83 0.68 -3.64
CA GLN A 67 8.08 0.74 -2.88
C GLN A 67 9.32 0.86 -3.76
N TYR A 68 9.38 0.11 -4.86
CA TYR A 68 10.56 0.11 -5.74
C TYR A 68 10.58 1.37 -6.61
N LEU A 69 9.40 1.87 -7.02
CA LEU A 69 9.28 3.18 -7.67
C LEU A 69 9.79 4.31 -6.76
N LEU A 70 9.41 4.31 -5.48
CA LEU A 70 9.91 5.28 -4.51
C LEU A 70 11.44 5.18 -4.33
N LEU A 71 12.00 3.97 -4.24
CA LEU A 71 13.45 3.76 -4.18
C LEU A 71 14.17 4.28 -5.43
N ALA A 72 13.53 4.18 -6.59
CA ALA A 72 14.02 4.72 -7.86
C ALA A 72 13.77 6.24 -8.02
N LYS A 73 13.25 6.92 -7.00
CA LYS A 73 12.86 8.35 -7.01
C LYS A 73 11.77 8.68 -8.04
N ARG A 74 10.96 7.69 -8.43
CA ARG A 74 9.80 7.83 -9.34
C ARG A 74 8.52 8.06 -8.52
N ASN A 75 8.51 9.18 -7.78
CA ASN A 75 7.51 9.44 -6.74
C ASN A 75 6.08 9.55 -7.28
N ASP A 76 5.90 10.23 -8.43
CA ASP A 76 4.57 10.42 -9.03
C ASP A 76 3.96 9.08 -9.49
N GLU A 77 4.80 8.18 -10.01
CA GLU A 77 4.37 6.85 -10.39
C GLU A 77 4.03 5.99 -9.18
N ALA A 78 4.82 6.09 -8.10
CA ALA A 78 4.49 5.42 -6.83
C ALA A 78 3.13 5.90 -6.29
N TRP A 79 2.87 7.21 -6.32
CA TRP A 79 1.57 7.78 -5.95
C TRP A 79 0.44 7.29 -6.85
N SER A 80 0.65 7.28 -8.17
CA SER A 80 -0.35 6.79 -9.12
C SER A 80 -0.74 5.35 -8.83
N VAL A 81 0.24 4.50 -8.51
CA VAL A 81 -0.01 3.09 -8.16
C VAL A 81 -0.78 2.98 -6.84
N LEU A 82 -0.37 3.71 -5.80
CA LEU A 82 -1.05 3.67 -4.49
C LEU A 82 -2.49 4.21 -4.57
N ASN A 83 -2.71 5.31 -5.28
CA ASN A 83 -4.04 5.89 -5.47
C ASN A 83 -4.98 4.93 -6.21
N ARG A 84 -4.47 4.27 -7.26
CA ARG A 84 -5.21 3.22 -7.96
C ARG A 84 -5.55 2.06 -7.03
N MET A 85 -4.62 1.62 -6.17
CA MET A 85 -4.88 0.55 -5.21
C MET A 85 -5.98 0.93 -4.19
N VAL A 86 -6.10 2.19 -3.80
CA VAL A 86 -7.19 2.65 -2.92
C VAL A 86 -8.54 2.49 -3.59
N SER A 87 -8.66 2.82 -4.89
CA SER A 87 -9.92 2.77 -5.64
C SER A 87 -10.27 1.37 -6.14
N GLU A 88 -9.29 0.60 -6.60
CA GLU A 88 -9.50 -0.66 -7.33
C GLU A 88 -9.17 -1.90 -6.49
N GLY A 89 -8.48 -1.75 -5.35
CA GLY A 89 -7.92 -2.84 -4.57
C GLY A 89 -6.45 -3.12 -4.91
N ILE A 90 -5.73 -3.76 -3.98
CA ILE A 90 -4.28 -4.00 -4.08
C ILE A 90 -3.91 -4.84 -5.32
N SER A 91 -4.77 -5.79 -5.69
CA SER A 91 -4.58 -6.67 -6.86
C SER A 91 -5.15 -6.11 -8.17
N GLY A 92 -5.75 -4.91 -8.14
CA GLY A 92 -6.56 -4.37 -9.25
C GLY A 92 -7.94 -5.02 -9.38
N LYS A 93 -8.32 -5.90 -8.45
CA LYS A 93 -9.67 -6.44 -8.31
C LYS A 93 -10.30 -5.87 -7.04
N ARG A 94 -11.56 -5.43 -7.15
CA ARG A 94 -12.29 -4.86 -6.02
C ARG A 94 -12.37 -5.90 -4.90
N PRO A 95 -11.87 -5.58 -3.68
CA PRO A 95 -11.92 -6.52 -2.57
C PRO A 95 -13.36 -6.70 -2.08
N SER A 96 -13.59 -7.77 -1.33
CA SER A 96 -14.84 -7.92 -0.58
C SER A 96 -14.98 -6.81 0.46
N ARG A 97 -16.20 -6.62 0.98
CA ARG A 97 -16.49 -5.60 1.99
C ARG A 97 -15.62 -5.76 3.24
N GLU A 98 -15.37 -7.00 3.65
CA GLU A 98 -14.60 -7.34 4.85
C GLU A 98 -13.08 -7.12 4.65
N MET A 99 -12.63 -7.14 3.39
CA MET A 99 -11.22 -7.02 3.02
C MET A 99 -10.82 -5.60 2.61
N VAL A 100 -11.76 -4.76 2.18
CA VAL A 100 -11.44 -3.39 1.70
C VAL A 100 -10.68 -2.58 2.74
N PHE A 101 -11.08 -2.65 4.01
CA PHE A 101 -10.44 -1.91 5.09
C PHE A 101 -9.07 -2.48 5.48
N VAL A 102 -8.89 -3.79 5.34
CA VAL A 102 -7.57 -4.41 5.53
C VAL A 102 -6.61 -3.98 4.42
N GLU A 103 -7.06 -3.97 3.17
CA GLU A 103 -6.26 -3.47 2.06
C GLU A 103 -5.94 -1.98 2.21
N HIS A 104 -6.93 -1.15 2.54
CA HIS A 104 -6.74 0.28 2.82
C HIS A 104 -5.73 0.51 3.94
N SER A 105 -5.76 -0.30 5.00
CA SER A 105 -4.76 -0.23 6.07
C SER A 105 -3.34 -0.35 5.55
N LEU A 106 -3.09 -1.35 4.69
CA LEU A 106 -1.77 -1.59 4.11
C LEU A 106 -1.37 -0.45 3.16
N ILE A 107 -2.29 -0.01 2.29
CA ILE A 107 -2.04 1.04 1.30
C ILE A 107 -1.73 2.38 2.00
N TYR A 108 -2.54 2.77 2.99
CA TYR A 108 -2.30 4.00 3.76
C TYR A 108 -0.99 3.94 4.55
N GLY A 109 -0.59 2.73 5.01
CA GLY A 109 0.71 2.51 5.61
C GLY A 109 1.86 2.83 4.65
N GLU A 110 1.77 2.43 3.39
CA GLU A 110 2.75 2.77 2.34
C GLU A 110 2.70 4.25 1.96
N MET A 111 1.52 4.85 1.83
CA MET A 111 1.37 6.30 1.58
C MET A 111 2.04 7.13 2.70
N SER A 112 1.87 6.74 3.96
CA SER A 112 2.55 7.38 5.10
C SER A 112 4.08 7.27 4.97
N LYS A 113 4.62 6.13 4.55
CA LYS A 113 6.08 5.96 4.34
C LYS A 113 6.59 6.86 3.22
N GLN A 114 5.86 6.94 2.11
CA GLN A 114 6.21 7.81 1.00
C GLN A 114 6.24 9.28 1.41
N LEU A 115 5.22 9.76 2.13
CA LEU A 115 5.16 11.13 2.63
C LEU A 115 6.31 11.46 3.61
N LYS A 116 6.79 10.50 4.40
CA LYS A 116 7.97 10.68 5.25
C LYS A 116 9.23 10.91 4.42
N VAL A 117 9.40 10.15 3.33
CA VAL A 117 10.53 10.33 2.40
C VAL A 117 10.45 11.70 1.70
N GLU A 118 9.24 12.16 1.38
CA GLU A 118 9.00 13.49 0.78
C GLU A 118 9.07 14.65 1.78
N GLY A 119 9.26 14.39 3.08
CA GLY A 119 9.28 15.43 4.12
C GLY A 119 7.91 16.02 4.48
N LYS A 120 6.81 15.48 3.93
CA LYS A 120 5.43 15.92 4.21
C LYS A 120 4.90 15.27 5.49
N LEU A 121 5.48 15.63 6.63
CA LEU A 121 5.31 14.89 7.88
C LEU A 121 3.87 14.96 8.45
N THR A 122 3.18 16.09 8.29
CA THR A 122 1.77 16.21 8.74
C THR A 122 0.85 15.28 7.96
N ASP A 123 0.98 15.24 6.63
CA ASP A 123 0.21 14.31 5.81
C ASP A 123 0.60 12.86 6.13
N ALA A 124 1.89 12.60 6.36
CA ALA A 124 2.35 11.28 6.78
C ALA A 124 1.70 10.82 8.10
N ALA A 125 1.49 11.75 9.03
CA ALA A 125 0.79 11.49 10.28
C ALA A 125 -0.68 11.14 10.05
N ILE A 126 -1.37 11.87 9.17
CA ILE A 126 -2.76 11.58 8.79
C ILE A 126 -2.86 10.15 8.22
N TYR A 127 -2.06 9.82 7.21
CA TYR A 127 -2.09 8.47 6.62
C TYR A 127 -1.66 7.37 7.59
N SER A 128 -0.79 7.67 8.55
CA SER A 128 -0.45 6.72 9.63
C SER A 128 -1.67 6.40 10.49
N VAL A 129 -2.51 7.40 10.80
CA VAL A 129 -3.74 7.20 11.58
C VAL A 129 -4.80 6.48 10.75
N LEU A 130 -4.97 6.85 9.47
CA LEU A 130 -5.89 6.16 8.55
C LEU A 130 -5.55 4.68 8.40
N SER A 131 -4.27 4.34 8.33
CA SER A 131 -3.81 2.94 8.30
C SER A 131 -4.30 2.18 9.53
N THR A 132 -4.18 2.77 10.72
CA THR A 132 -4.63 2.15 11.97
C THR A 132 -6.15 2.05 12.07
N VAL A 133 -6.89 3.13 11.78
CA VAL A 133 -8.36 3.12 11.82
C VAL A 133 -8.92 2.09 10.84
N SER A 134 -8.35 2.02 9.62
CA SER A 134 -8.78 1.03 8.62
C SER A 134 -8.50 -0.39 9.08
N TRP A 135 -7.37 -0.65 9.77
CA TRP A 135 -7.11 -1.97 10.36
C TRP A 135 -8.20 -2.35 11.35
N GLN A 136 -8.50 -1.46 12.29
CA GLN A 136 -9.52 -1.72 13.32
C GLN A 136 -10.89 -1.95 12.70
N ARG A 137 -11.29 -1.12 11.72
CA ARG A 137 -12.56 -1.31 11.02
C ARG A 137 -12.61 -2.65 10.29
N GLY A 138 -11.54 -3.03 9.59
CA GLY A 138 -11.45 -4.34 8.95
C GLY A 138 -11.54 -5.50 9.92
N MET A 139 -10.98 -5.37 11.12
CA MET A 139 -11.13 -6.38 12.17
C MET A 139 -12.56 -6.47 12.70
N VAL A 140 -13.28 -5.35 12.82
CA VAL A 140 -14.71 -5.35 13.19
C VAL A 140 -15.57 -6.00 12.11
N GLU A 141 -15.38 -5.65 10.83
CA GLU A 141 -16.15 -6.24 9.71
C GLU A 141 -15.86 -7.73 9.52
N GLN A 142 -14.78 -8.26 10.09
CA GLN A 142 -14.45 -9.69 10.08
C GLN A 142 -14.82 -10.42 11.38
N ASP A 143 -15.57 -9.78 12.29
CA ASP A 143 -15.89 -10.32 13.63
C ASP A 143 -14.64 -10.72 14.45
N ARG A 144 -13.53 -10.02 14.25
CA ARG A 144 -12.22 -10.26 14.88
C ARG A 144 -11.78 -9.11 15.78
N GLN A 145 -12.72 -8.57 16.55
CA GLN A 145 -12.54 -7.38 17.39
C GLN A 145 -11.39 -7.52 18.40
N GLU A 146 -11.07 -8.74 18.85
CA GLU A 146 -9.96 -9.03 19.75
C GLU A 146 -8.59 -8.67 19.13
N ARG A 147 -8.49 -8.67 17.79
CA ARG A 147 -7.30 -8.27 17.01
C ARG A 147 -7.31 -6.81 16.60
N ALA A 148 -8.37 -6.06 16.93
CA ALA A 148 -8.49 -4.62 16.70
C ALA A 148 -7.81 -3.79 17.81
N LYS A 149 -7.18 -4.44 18.81
CA LYS A 149 -6.48 -3.73 19.89
C LYS A 149 -5.32 -2.92 19.32
N VAL A 150 -5.41 -1.61 19.53
CA VAL A 150 -4.36 -0.65 19.18
C VAL A 150 -3.73 -0.15 20.46
N ASP A 151 -2.41 -0.07 20.44
CA ASP A 151 -1.64 0.61 21.47
C ASP A 151 -1.70 2.12 21.21
N ASN A 152 -2.63 2.79 21.88
CA ASN A 152 -2.88 4.22 21.72
C ASN A 152 -1.65 5.06 22.08
N GLU A 153 -0.90 4.67 23.11
CA GLU A 153 0.32 5.36 23.53
C GLU A 153 1.39 5.27 22.44
N LYS A 154 1.59 4.08 21.88
CA LYS A 154 2.53 3.89 20.78
C LYS A 154 2.15 4.68 19.53
N LEU A 155 0.87 4.67 19.15
CA LEU A 155 0.41 5.42 17.98
C LEU A 155 0.53 6.93 18.19
N THR A 156 0.07 7.44 19.34
CA THR A 156 0.20 8.87 19.66
C THR A 156 1.65 9.31 19.76
N ALA A 157 2.55 8.49 20.31
CA ALA A 157 3.99 8.75 20.30
C ALA A 157 4.57 8.77 18.87
N GLN A 158 4.17 7.83 18.00
CA GLN A 158 4.59 7.80 16.61
C GLN A 158 4.11 9.05 15.85
N VAL A 159 2.85 9.42 15.99
CA VAL A 159 2.26 10.62 15.37
C VAL A 159 2.91 11.89 15.93
N GLY A 160 3.11 11.95 17.25
CA GLY A 160 3.75 13.09 17.91
C GLY A 160 5.18 13.35 17.42
N LYS A 161 5.93 12.31 17.04
CA LYS A 161 7.25 12.46 16.40
C LYS A 161 7.18 13.06 15.00
N LEU A 162 6.11 12.79 14.25
CA LEU A 162 5.90 13.37 12.92
C LEU A 162 5.48 14.84 13.01
N LEU A 163 4.80 15.22 14.10
CA LEU A 163 4.37 16.60 14.37
C LEU A 163 5.36 17.39 15.24
N LYS A 164 6.63 16.97 15.29
CA LYS A 164 7.65 17.57 16.17
C LYS A 164 7.88 19.07 15.91
N ASP A 165 7.69 19.51 14.67
CA ASP A 165 7.92 20.89 14.23
C ASP A 165 6.63 21.72 14.23
N SER A 166 5.50 21.14 14.65
CA SER A 166 4.21 21.83 14.79
C SER A 166 4.11 22.58 16.12
N SER A 167 3.23 23.57 16.21
CA SER A 167 2.94 24.22 17.48
C SER A 167 2.40 23.20 18.49
N GLU A 168 2.67 23.40 19.78
CA GLU A 168 2.18 22.49 20.82
C GLU A 168 0.64 22.45 20.83
N GLN A 169 -0.02 23.59 20.59
CA GLN A 169 -1.48 23.67 20.48
C GLN A 169 -2.00 22.82 19.31
N SER A 170 -1.38 22.89 18.13
CA SER A 170 -1.77 22.08 16.98
C SER A 170 -1.53 20.61 17.17
N LYS A 171 -0.40 20.27 17.79
CA LYS A 171 -0.06 18.90 18.12
C LYS A 171 -1.07 18.30 19.11
N GLN A 172 -1.43 19.02 20.17
CA GLN A 172 -2.43 18.56 21.15
C GLN A 172 -3.82 18.40 20.53
N ALA A 173 -4.26 19.37 19.72
CA ALA A 173 -5.53 19.29 18.99
C ALA A 173 -5.57 18.10 18.01
N PHE A 174 -4.46 17.82 17.33
CA PHE A 174 -4.34 16.67 16.45
C PHE A 174 -4.39 15.36 17.24
N LEU A 175 -3.59 15.23 18.30
CA LEU A 175 -3.51 14.01 19.10
C LEU A 175 -4.83 13.68 19.81
N SER A 176 -5.56 14.67 20.30
CA SER A 176 -6.91 14.45 20.86
C SER A 176 -7.89 13.93 19.82
N THR A 177 -7.81 14.45 18.59
CA THR A 177 -8.62 13.96 17.45
C THR A 177 -8.23 12.54 17.07
N VAL A 178 -6.94 12.19 17.11
CA VAL A 178 -6.46 10.80 16.89
C VAL A 178 -7.05 9.85 17.92
N ILE A 179 -7.01 10.20 19.22
CA ILE A 179 -7.59 9.36 20.28
C ILE A 179 -9.08 9.13 20.02
N SER A 180 -9.84 10.20 19.74
CA SER A 180 -11.27 10.08 19.45
C SER A 180 -11.55 9.22 18.21
N ALA A 181 -10.73 9.33 17.17
CA ALA A 181 -10.85 8.51 15.96
C ALA A 181 -10.60 7.02 16.23
N ILE A 182 -9.64 6.68 17.11
CA ILE A 182 -9.36 5.30 17.49
C ILE A 182 -10.51 4.71 18.31
N GLU A 183 -11.04 5.47 19.28
CA GLU A 183 -12.20 5.05 20.09
C GLU A 183 -13.44 4.77 19.23
N LYS A 184 -13.60 5.53 18.15
CA LYS A 184 -14.72 5.39 17.20
C LYS A 184 -14.39 4.51 16.00
N SER A 185 -13.17 3.98 15.89
CA SER A 185 -12.62 3.35 14.68
C SER A 185 -13.47 2.21 14.11
N GLY A 186 -14.18 1.47 14.97
CA GLY A 186 -15.12 0.43 14.56
C GLY A 186 -16.35 0.97 13.83
N HIS A 187 -16.63 2.27 13.89
CA HIS A 187 -17.88 2.90 13.45
C HIS A 187 -17.70 4.15 12.58
N ILE A 188 -16.47 4.60 12.34
CA ILE A 188 -16.17 5.81 11.57
C ILE A 188 -15.46 5.46 10.25
N GLU A 189 -15.80 6.20 9.20
CA GLU A 189 -15.16 6.05 7.90
C GLU A 189 -13.78 6.73 7.88
N PRO A 190 -12.74 6.11 7.28
CA PRO A 190 -11.41 6.72 7.18
C PRO A 190 -11.42 8.12 6.54
N SER A 191 -12.30 8.39 5.58
CA SER A 191 -12.42 9.72 4.95
C SER A 191 -12.88 10.79 5.94
N GLU A 192 -13.76 10.44 6.88
CA GLU A 192 -14.21 11.36 7.94
C GLU A 192 -13.07 11.68 8.90
N VAL A 193 -12.31 10.66 9.31
CA VAL A 193 -11.11 10.83 10.14
C VAL A 193 -10.09 11.76 9.46
N ALA A 194 -9.83 11.57 8.17
CA ALA A 194 -8.89 12.40 7.42
C ALA A 194 -9.30 13.87 7.44
N ARG A 195 -10.59 14.16 7.23
CA ARG A 195 -11.16 15.50 7.25
C ARG A 195 -11.04 16.13 8.64
N ASP A 196 -11.39 15.38 9.69
CA ASP A 196 -11.41 15.87 11.06
C ASP A 196 -9.98 16.17 11.55
N LEU A 197 -9.00 15.33 11.22
CA LEU A 197 -7.58 15.57 11.51
C LEU A 197 -7.04 16.82 10.80
N LYS A 198 -7.38 17.02 9.52
CA LYS A 198 -7.00 18.24 8.78
C LYS A 198 -7.62 19.49 9.42
N ALA A 199 -8.89 19.42 9.81
CA ALA A 199 -9.57 20.53 10.48
C ALA A 199 -8.95 20.86 11.85
N ALA A 200 -8.62 19.85 12.65
CA ALA A 200 -7.96 20.02 13.94
C ALA A 200 -6.59 20.68 13.82
N PHE A 201 -5.81 20.31 12.80
CA PHE A 201 -4.50 20.89 12.54
C PHE A 201 -4.58 22.36 12.08
N ASN A 202 -5.54 22.68 11.22
CA ASN A 202 -5.67 24.03 10.65
C ASN A 202 -6.24 25.06 11.65
N LYS A 203 -7.27 24.67 12.43
CA LYS A 203 -7.91 25.58 13.42
C LYS A 203 -7.00 26.01 14.55
N SER A 204 -5.96 25.23 14.83
CA SER A 204 -5.01 25.45 15.93
C SER A 204 -3.73 26.17 15.46
N SER A 205 -3.59 26.36 14.15
CA SER A 205 -2.49 27.10 13.51
C SER A 205 -2.86 28.58 13.26
N SER A 206 -4.11 28.96 13.53
CA SER A 206 -4.66 30.33 13.42
C SER A 206 -4.70 30.98 14.79
#